data_AF-A0A9D4I2X9-F1
#
_entry.id   AF-A0A9D4I2X9-F1
#
_cell.length_a   1.000
_cell.length_b   1.000
_cell.length_c   1.000
_cell.angle_alpha   90.00
_cell.angle_beta   90.00
_cell.angle_gamma   90.00
#
_symmetry.space_group_name_H-M   'P 1'
#
loop_
_entity.id
_entity.type
_entity.pdbx_description
1 polymer ?
#
loop_
_entity_poly.entity_id
_entity_poly.type
_entity_poly.pdbx_seq_one_letter_code
_entity_poly.pdbx_strand_id
1 'polypeptide(L)'
;MEKASIHTYVRNMMALPFLPAADIEPAFQLLAIRANSEQLSRFVHYMEEQWINHAIFDIDSLSVNGVTVRTNNDTEGWHQSLNRKAGGQELTFYRLVPALRAEAENVQYELRYFREGQSTRRVRPVSRRIEKSIRDL
;
A
#
# COMPACT_ATOMS: atom_id res chain seq x y z
N MET A 1 -29.62 -2.22 -5.92
CA MET A 1 -28.86 -3.44 -6.29
C MET A 1 -29.24 -4.62 -5.40
N GLU A 2 -29.17 -5.85 -5.91
CA GLU A 2 -29.23 -7.07 -5.07
C GLU A 2 -27.98 -7.20 -4.17
N LYS A 3 -28.09 -7.89 -3.02
CA LYS A 3 -27.00 -7.99 -2.03
C LYS A 3 -25.67 -8.53 -2.60
N ALA A 4 -25.72 -9.57 -3.43
CA ALA A 4 -24.52 -10.13 -4.07
C ALA A 4 -23.85 -9.13 -5.03
N SER A 5 -24.66 -8.31 -5.71
CA SER A 5 -24.19 -7.26 -6.61
C SER A 5 -23.52 -6.10 -5.84
N ILE A 6 -24.06 -5.72 -4.68
CA ILE A 6 -23.46 -4.70 -3.79
C ILE A 6 -22.09 -5.14 -3.30
N HIS A 7 -21.94 -6.40 -2.88
CA HIS A 7 -20.66 -6.91 -2.41
C HIS A 7 -19.58 -6.84 -3.50
N THR A 8 -19.91 -7.25 -4.73
CA THR A 8 -19.00 -7.12 -5.87
C THR A 8 -18.68 -5.66 -6.18
N TYR A 9 -19.66 -4.77 -6.09
CA TYR A 9 -19.45 -3.34 -6.29
C TYR A 9 -18.44 -2.75 -5.30
N VAL A 10 -18.65 -2.99 -4.00
CA VAL A 10 -17.73 -2.52 -2.96
C VAL A 10 -16.34 -3.12 -3.15
N ARG A 11 -16.25 -4.41 -3.50
CA ARG A 11 -14.97 -5.05 -3.78
C ARG A 11 -14.22 -4.41 -4.94
N ASN A 12 -14.94 -4.04 -6.01
CA ASN A 12 -14.34 -3.33 -7.14
C ASN A 12 -13.84 -1.94 -6.74
N MET A 13 -14.60 -1.22 -5.91
CA MET A 13 -14.18 0.09 -5.38
C MET A 13 -12.91 -0.04 -4.51
N MET A 14 -12.85 -1.05 -3.65
CA MET A 14 -11.67 -1.33 -2.82
C MET A 14 -10.47 -1.87 -3.61
N ALA A 15 -10.66 -2.24 -4.87
CA ALA A 15 -9.61 -2.75 -5.75
C ALA A 15 -8.96 -1.67 -6.62
N LEU A 16 -9.48 -0.43 -6.61
CA LEU A 16 -8.92 0.70 -7.34
C LEU A 16 -7.40 0.89 -7.13
N PRO A 17 -6.85 0.77 -5.89
CA PRO A 17 -5.41 0.89 -5.66
C PRO A 17 -4.53 -0.08 -6.47
N PHE A 18 -5.09 -1.19 -6.98
CA PHE A 18 -4.32 -2.15 -7.77
C PHE A 18 -4.16 -1.76 -9.24
N LEU A 19 -4.85 -0.72 -9.70
CA LEU A 19 -4.72 -0.19 -11.06
C LEU A 19 -3.52 0.75 -11.17
N PRO A 20 -2.95 0.95 -12.37
CA PRO A 20 -2.03 2.06 -12.61
C PRO A 20 -2.70 3.38 -12.20
N ALA A 21 -1.94 4.33 -11.63
CA ALA A 21 -2.49 5.59 -11.15
C ALA A 21 -3.33 6.34 -12.20
N ALA A 22 -2.89 6.33 -13.46
CA ALA A 22 -3.61 6.94 -14.58
C ALA A 22 -5.01 6.33 -14.84
N ASP A 23 -5.24 5.08 -14.44
CA ASP A 23 -6.49 4.35 -14.66
C ASP A 23 -7.41 4.41 -13.43
N ILE A 24 -6.93 4.85 -12.27
CA ILE A 24 -7.69 4.88 -11.02
C ILE A 24 -8.89 5.83 -11.12
N GLU A 25 -8.66 7.09 -11.52
CA GLU A 25 -9.73 8.09 -11.61
C GLU A 25 -10.78 7.72 -12.67
N PRO A 26 -10.41 7.32 -13.90
CA PRO A 26 -11.38 6.82 -14.88
C PRO A 26 -12.20 5.63 -14.35
N ALA A 27 -11.55 4.66 -13.69
CA ALA A 27 -12.24 3.50 -13.13
C ALA A 27 -13.18 3.89 -11.97
N PHE A 28 -12.77 4.83 -11.12
CA PHE A 28 -13.61 5.38 -10.07
C PHE A 28 -14.86 6.05 -10.63
N GLN A 29 -14.72 6.91 -11.64
CA GLN A 29 -15.86 7.59 -12.28
C GLN A 29 -16.87 6.61 -12.87
N LEU A 30 -16.39 5.52 -13.51
CA LEU A 30 -17.26 4.45 -14.03
C LEU A 30 -18.02 3.72 -12.92
N LEU A 31 -17.41 3.52 -11.76
CA LEU A 31 -18.07 2.91 -10.61
C LEU A 31 -19.05 3.89 -9.96
N ALA A 32 -18.69 5.16 -9.81
CA ALA A 32 -19.51 6.20 -9.20
C ALA A 32 -20.91 6.30 -9.85
N ILE A 33 -20.98 6.24 -11.18
CA ILE A 33 -22.25 6.28 -11.94
C ILE A 33 -23.15 5.07 -11.63
N ARG A 34 -22.59 3.94 -11.22
CA ARG A 34 -23.33 2.71 -10.94
C ARG A 34 -23.95 2.69 -9.54
N ALA A 35 -23.62 3.65 -8.67
CA ALA A 35 -24.24 3.77 -7.36
C ALA A 35 -25.72 4.12 -7.50
N ASN A 36 -26.60 3.18 -7.14
CA ASN A 36 -28.06 3.32 -7.31
C ASN A 36 -28.86 3.32 -6.01
N SER A 37 -28.19 3.50 -4.87
CA SER A 37 -28.84 3.74 -3.60
C SER A 37 -28.15 4.89 -2.87
N GLU A 38 -28.90 5.56 -1.99
CA GLU A 38 -28.36 6.67 -1.19
C GLU A 38 -27.13 6.25 -0.38
N GLN A 39 -27.12 5.04 0.18
CA GLN A 39 -25.97 4.54 0.95
C GLN A 39 -24.73 4.37 0.07
N LEU A 40 -24.91 3.89 -1.17
CA LEU A 40 -23.81 3.76 -2.12
C LEU A 40 -23.33 5.13 -2.61
N SER A 41 -24.22 6.09 -2.82
CA SER A 41 -23.84 7.47 -3.15
C SER A 41 -23.02 8.11 -2.03
N ARG A 42 -23.41 7.95 -0.77
CA ARG A 42 -22.61 8.41 0.39
C ARG A 42 -21.24 7.74 0.45
N PHE A 43 -21.18 6.43 0.15
CA PHE A 43 -19.91 5.70 0.09
C PHE A 43 -19.00 6.20 -1.04
N VAL A 44 -19.55 6.43 -2.23
CA VAL A 44 -18.82 7.01 -3.37
C VAL A 44 -18.27 8.38 -3.01
N HIS A 45 -19.09 9.25 -2.41
CA HIS A 45 -18.68 10.58 -1.99
C HIS A 45 -17.55 10.53 -0.95
N TYR A 46 -17.65 9.64 0.05
CA TYR A 46 -16.55 9.40 0.98
C TYR A 46 -15.27 8.96 0.26
N MET A 47 -15.37 8.03 -0.69
CA MET A 47 -14.20 7.57 -1.45
C MET A 47 -13.57 8.70 -2.27
N GLU A 48 -14.39 9.54 -2.88
CA GLU A 48 -13.95 10.70 -3.65
C GLU A 48 -13.17 11.69 -2.79
N GLU A 49 -13.73 12.12 -1.66
CA GLU A 49 -13.10 13.11 -0.78
C GLU A 49 -11.82 12.58 -0.11
N GLN A 50 -11.82 11.31 0.30
CA GLN A 50 -10.71 10.77 1.09
C GLN A 50 -9.56 10.24 0.22
N TRP A 51 -9.84 9.76 -0.99
CA TRP A 51 -8.85 8.99 -1.76
C TRP A 51 -8.63 9.50 -3.18
N ILE A 52 -9.60 10.17 -3.80
CA ILE A 52 -9.46 10.67 -5.18
C ILE A 52 -9.02 12.13 -5.19
N ASN A 53 -9.70 12.98 -4.41
CA ASN A 53 -9.51 14.43 -4.38
C ASN A 53 -8.81 14.91 -3.10
N HIS A 54 -8.03 14.04 -2.45
CA HIS A 54 -7.42 14.37 -1.17
C HIS A 54 -6.26 15.36 -1.35
N ALA A 55 -6.25 16.44 -0.54
CA ALA A 55 -5.28 17.53 -0.72
C ALA A 55 -3.82 17.16 -0.38
N ILE A 56 -3.61 16.12 0.43
CA ILE A 56 -2.29 15.69 0.91
C ILE A 56 -1.79 14.43 0.19
N PHE A 57 -2.71 13.58 -0.25
CA PHE A 57 -2.40 12.27 -0.82
C PHE A 57 -2.96 12.26 -2.24
N ASP A 58 -2.07 12.33 -3.23
CA ASP A 58 -2.45 12.30 -4.63
C ASP A 58 -2.84 10.87 -5.07
N ILE A 59 -3.44 10.77 -6.25
CA ILE A 59 -3.88 9.48 -6.83
C ILE A 59 -2.67 8.55 -7.07
N ASP A 60 -1.49 9.10 -7.32
CA ASP A 60 -0.26 8.34 -7.45
C ASP A 60 0.11 7.62 -6.14
N SER A 61 -0.07 8.26 -4.98
CA SER A 61 0.14 7.65 -3.67
C SER A 61 -0.84 6.53 -3.32
N LEU A 62 -2.01 6.51 -3.97
CA LEU A 62 -3.01 5.45 -3.81
C LEU A 62 -2.65 4.19 -4.62
N SER A 63 -1.95 4.34 -5.75
CA SER A 63 -1.59 3.22 -6.62
C SER A 63 -0.51 2.34 -5.98
N VAL A 64 -0.86 1.08 -5.70
CA VAL A 64 0.08 0.02 -5.31
C VAL A 64 0.37 -0.95 -6.47
N ASN A 65 0.00 -0.58 -7.70
CA ASN A 65 0.32 -1.36 -8.87
C ASN A 65 1.84 -1.45 -9.06
N GLY A 66 2.35 -2.66 -9.34
CA GLY A 66 3.78 -2.91 -9.49
C GLY A 66 4.59 -2.88 -8.19
N VAL A 67 3.98 -2.54 -7.04
CA VAL A 67 4.67 -2.53 -5.75
C VAL A 67 4.74 -3.95 -5.17
N THR A 68 5.96 -4.47 -5.05
CA THR A 68 6.27 -5.80 -4.48
C THR A 68 6.07 -5.84 -2.97
N VAL A 69 6.20 -4.69 -2.30
CA VAL A 69 6.02 -4.54 -0.84
C VAL A 69 4.53 -4.47 -0.55
N ARG A 70 3.92 -5.63 -0.35
CA ARG A 70 2.51 -5.76 -0.04
C ARG A 70 2.36 -6.12 1.43
N THR A 71 1.54 -5.32 2.11
CA THR A 71 0.91 -5.50 3.42
C THR A 71 1.52 -4.75 4.59
N ASN A 72 0.63 -4.46 5.55
CA ASN A 72 0.94 -4.01 6.90
C ASN A 72 2.09 -4.81 7.55
N ASN A 73 2.34 -6.05 7.12
CA ASN A 73 3.43 -6.87 7.65
C ASN A 73 4.82 -6.28 7.41
N ASP A 74 5.02 -5.50 6.35
CA ASP A 74 6.31 -4.86 6.09
C ASP A 74 6.52 -3.65 6.98
N THR A 75 5.49 -2.81 7.14
CA THR A 75 5.50 -1.72 8.11
C THR A 75 5.59 -2.23 9.54
N GLU A 76 4.82 -3.26 9.90
CA GLU A 76 4.91 -3.95 11.19
C GLU A 76 6.28 -4.60 11.40
N GLY A 77 6.84 -5.24 10.37
CA GLY A 77 8.16 -5.86 10.43
C GLY A 77 9.27 -4.83 10.63
N TRP A 78 9.16 -3.68 9.96
CA TRP A 78 10.05 -2.53 10.16
C TRP A 78 9.92 -1.96 11.57
N HIS A 79 8.68 -1.71 12.04
CA HIS A 79 8.41 -1.25 13.41
C HIS A 79 8.97 -2.23 14.46
N GLN A 80 8.81 -3.54 14.27
CA GLN A 80 9.36 -4.54 15.17
C GLN A 80 10.88 -4.50 15.17
N SER A 81 11.51 -4.43 13.99
CA SER A 81 12.96 -4.32 13.87
C SER A 81 13.50 -3.07 14.58
N LEU A 82 12.85 -1.93 14.41
CA LEU A 82 13.20 -0.67 15.06
C LEU A 82 13.04 -0.75 16.58
N ASN A 83 11.91 -1.27 17.06
CA ASN A 83 11.66 -1.46 18.49
C ASN A 83 12.71 -2.39 19.13
N ARG A 84 13.10 -3.47 18.44
CA ARG A 84 14.19 -4.35 18.89
C ARG A 84 15.53 -3.63 18.96
N LYS A 85 15.87 -2.83 17.94
CA LYS A 85 17.12 -2.05 17.89
C LYS A 85 17.19 -0.98 18.99
N ALA A 86 16.05 -0.42 19.39
CA ALA A 86 15.97 0.64 20.40
C ALA A 86 15.71 0.15 21.84
N GLY A 87 15.64 -1.17 22.05
CA GLY A 87 15.56 -1.75 23.40
C GLY A 87 14.14 -2.01 23.93
N GLY A 88 13.10 -2.05 23.09
CA GLY A 88 11.77 -2.54 23.48
C GLY A 88 10.59 -1.63 23.10
N GLN A 89 9.43 -1.88 23.72
CA GLN A 89 8.13 -1.30 23.37
C GLN A 89 7.94 0.17 23.80
N GLU A 90 8.85 0.74 24.60
CA GLU A 90 8.74 2.10 25.13
C GLU A 90 9.88 2.99 24.63
N LEU A 91 9.80 3.34 23.35
CA LEU A 91 10.73 4.21 22.66
C LEU A 91 10.43 5.68 23.01
N THR A 92 11.12 6.22 24.02
CA THR A 92 11.09 7.66 24.28
C THR A 92 11.68 8.43 23.10
N PHE A 93 11.27 9.69 22.91
CA PHE A 93 11.74 10.54 21.80
C PHE A 93 13.28 10.59 21.68
N TYR A 94 13.98 10.69 22.81
CA TYR A 94 15.45 10.72 22.86
C TYR A 94 16.12 9.42 22.41
N ARG A 95 15.43 8.28 22.48
CA ARG A 95 15.90 6.99 21.94
C ARG A 95 15.47 6.78 20.50
N LEU A 96 14.31 7.33 20.12
CA LEU A 96 13.74 7.22 18.79
C LEU A 96 14.57 7.98 17.76
N VAL A 97 14.95 9.23 18.03
CA VAL A 97 15.67 10.07 17.05
C VAL A 97 17.00 9.43 16.62
N PRO A 98 17.88 8.95 17.52
CA PRO A 98 19.10 8.26 17.10
C PRO A 98 18.83 6.94 16.36
N ALA A 99 17.81 6.17 16.76
CA ALA A 99 17.45 4.92 16.10
C ALA A 99 16.94 5.15 14.67
N LEU A 100 16.12 6.17 14.47
CA LEU A 100 15.66 6.59 13.13
C LEU A 100 16.83 7.09 12.27
N ARG A 101 17.76 7.86 12.84
CA ARG A 101 18.96 8.32 12.13
C ARG A 101 19.81 7.15 11.66
N ALA A 102 20.07 6.18 12.54
CA ALA A 102 20.82 4.98 12.19
C ALA A 102 20.11 4.16 11.10
N GLU A 103 18.79 4.10 11.11
CA GLU A 103 18.03 3.39 10.08
C GLU A 103 18.02 4.13 8.73
N ALA A 104 17.94 5.46 8.75
CA ALA A 104 18.05 6.27 7.54
C ALA A 104 19.42 6.14 6.86
N GLU A 105 20.50 6.02 7.65
CA GLU A 105 21.85 5.72 7.13
C GLU A 105 21.91 4.31 6.50
N ASN A 106 21.10 3.36 6.99
CA ASN A 106 21.03 2.00 6.42
C ASN A 106 20.27 1.92 5.08
N VAL A 107 19.35 2.85 4.80
CA VAL A 107 18.58 2.90 3.53
C VAL A 107 19.52 2.98 2.32
N GLN A 108 20.70 3.59 2.48
CA GLN A 108 21.69 3.65 1.39
C GLN A 108 22.21 2.27 0.98
N TYR A 109 22.32 1.31 1.92
CA TYR A 109 22.71 -0.05 1.59
C TYR A 109 21.59 -0.76 0.83
N GLU A 110 20.34 -0.62 1.25
CA GLU A 110 19.20 -1.23 0.54
C GLU A 110 19.04 -0.68 -0.87
N LEU A 111 19.18 0.64 -1.05
CA LEU A 111 19.18 1.27 -2.37
C LEU A 111 20.31 0.76 -3.26
N ARG A 112 21.49 0.54 -2.69
CA ARG A 112 22.64 -0.02 -3.42
C ARG A 112 22.36 -1.46 -3.86
N TYR A 113 21.89 -2.33 -2.96
CA TYR A 113 21.52 -3.71 -3.31
C TYR A 113 20.42 -3.74 -4.37
N PHE A 114 19.39 -2.88 -4.26
CA PHE A 114 18.33 -2.76 -5.25
C PHE A 114 18.87 -2.37 -6.64
N ARG A 115 19.79 -1.39 -6.70
CA ARG A 115 20.48 -0.99 -7.95
C ARG A 115 21.33 -2.11 -8.54
N GLU A 116 21.93 -2.94 -7.70
CA GLU A 116 22.69 -4.14 -8.10
C GLU A 116 21.76 -5.33 -8.43
N GLY A 117 20.44 -5.13 -8.44
CA GLY A 117 19.44 -6.16 -8.74
C GLY A 117 19.28 -7.23 -7.65
N GLN A 118 19.85 -6.99 -6.48
CA GLN A 118 19.84 -7.90 -5.35
C GLN A 118 18.81 -7.45 -4.30
N SER A 119 18.07 -8.40 -3.73
CA SER A 119 17.14 -8.11 -2.65
C SER A 119 17.82 -8.32 -1.30
N THR A 120 17.77 -7.31 -0.43
CA THR A 120 18.14 -7.44 0.99
C THR A 120 17.12 -8.28 1.77
N ARG A 121 15.92 -8.45 1.21
CA ARG A 121 14.82 -9.14 1.85
C ARG A 121 14.97 -10.65 1.74
N ARG A 122 14.90 -11.32 2.89
CA ARG A 122 14.77 -12.78 2.94
C ARG A 122 13.38 -13.20 2.46
N VAL A 123 13.24 -13.44 1.16
CA VAL A 123 11.97 -13.89 0.58
C VAL A 123 11.82 -15.40 0.80
N ARG A 124 10.68 -15.81 1.37
CA ARG A 124 10.34 -17.23 1.52
C ARG A 124 10.32 -17.90 0.14
N PRO A 125 10.78 -19.16 0.00
CA PRO A 125 10.87 -19.83 -1.30
C PRO A 125 9.54 -19.86 -2.08
N VAL A 126 8.42 -19.96 -1.37
CA VAL A 126 7.06 -19.97 -1.93
C VAL A 126 6.71 -18.61 -2.54
N SER A 127 6.95 -17.51 -1.81
CA SER A 127 6.70 -16.15 -2.28
C SER A 127 7.53 -15.81 -3.52
N ARG A 128 8.78 -16.29 -3.57
CA ARG A 128 9.66 -16.14 -4.76
C ARG A 128 9.10 -16.80 -6.02
N ARG A 129 8.47 -17.98 -5.89
CA ARG A 129 7.84 -18.67 -7.03
C ARG A 129 6.61 -17.90 -7.54
N ILE A 130 5.82 -17.36 -6.62
CA ILE A 130 4.61 -16.58 -6.94
C ILE A 130 5.01 -15.26 -7.62
N GLU A 131 5.97 -14.53 -7.06
CA GLU A 131 6.48 -13.28 -7.66
C GLU A 131 7.06 -13.49 -9.06
N LYS A 132 7.84 -14.57 -9.27
CA LYS A 132 8.34 -14.92 -10.59
C LYS A 132 7.21 -15.17 -11.59
N SER A 133 6.17 -15.90 -11.17
CA SER A 133 5.01 -16.20 -12.03
C SER A 133 4.19 -14.94 -12.36
N ILE A 134 4.15 -13.95 -11.47
CA ILE A 134 3.50 -12.66 -11.72
C ILE A 134 4.31 -11.78 -12.68
N ARG A 135 5.64 -11.87 -12.62
CA ARG A 135 6.56 -11.06 -13.44
C ARG A 135 6.71 -11.58 -14.87
N ASP A 136 6.46 -12.88 -15.08
CA ASP A 136 6.53 -13.56 -16.38
C ASP A 136 5.18 -13.54 -17.15
N LEU A 137 4.16 -12.85 -16.62
CA LEU A 137 2.89 -12.52 -17.29
C LEU A 137 2.98 -11.16 -17.98
#